data_AF-A0A373S8R1-F1
#
_entry.id   AF-A0A373S8R1-F1
#
_cell.length_a   1.000
_cell.length_b   1.000
_cell.length_c   1.000
_cell.angle_alpha   90.00
_cell.angle_beta   90.00
_cell.angle_gamma   90.00
#
_symmetry.space_group_name_H-M   'P 1'
#
loop_
_entity.id
_entity.type
_entity.pdbx_description
1 polymer ?
#
loop_
_entity_poly.entity_id
_entity_poly.type
_entity_poly.pdbx_seq_one_letter_code
_entity_poly.pdbx_strand_id
1 'polypeptide(L)'
;MAGQRQPTDLVVMNGRKHLTKAEIEARKNAEVVAPNDKVKPPSYLTPEQKKKFRKIAKELLEIKLIANVDCDALARLLIAQDQYIEITQQIRATPLMEDVPVYETKTNPDTGEKERVQVGTRQVVNGERERLMIIQDRCMKQCRQGASDFGLTVSSRCRLVVPKPQQQKPENKFAKYAN
;
A
#
# COMPACT_ATOMS: atom_id res chain seq x y z
N MET A 1 24.51 14.56 8.46
CA MET A 1 24.01 13.23 8.82
C MET A 1 24.37 12.26 7.71
N ALA A 2 25.01 11.13 8.02
CA ALA A 2 25.21 10.08 7.02
C ALA A 2 23.82 9.59 6.56
N GLY A 3 23.54 9.67 5.25
CA GLY A 3 22.26 9.21 4.69
C GLY A 3 22.03 7.71 4.93
N GLN A 4 20.79 7.26 4.75
CA GLN A 4 20.43 5.84 4.86
C GLN A 4 21.38 4.96 4.02
N ARG A 5 21.80 3.82 4.60
CA ARG A 5 22.69 2.87 3.93
C ARG A 5 21.98 2.30 2.69
N GLN A 6 22.56 2.53 1.52
CA GLN A 6 22.06 1.98 0.25
C GLN A 6 22.64 0.58 0.00
N PRO A 7 21.87 -0.32 -0.65
CA PRO A 7 22.34 -1.59 -1.19
C PRO A 7 23.64 -1.44 -1.99
N THR A 8 24.53 -2.41 -1.86
CA THR A 8 25.89 -2.31 -2.42
C THR A 8 25.86 -2.17 -3.94
N ASP A 9 24.96 -2.89 -4.61
CA ASP A 9 24.82 -2.84 -6.06
C ASP A 9 24.34 -1.46 -6.56
N LEU A 10 23.47 -0.78 -5.80
CA LEU A 10 23.03 0.58 -6.13
C LEU A 10 24.18 1.60 -5.99
N VAL A 11 25.03 1.44 -4.97
CA VAL A 11 26.19 2.32 -4.78
C VAL A 11 27.18 2.18 -5.95
N VAL A 12 27.41 0.94 -6.40
CA VAL A 12 28.28 0.66 -7.56
C VAL A 12 27.67 1.23 -8.84
N MET A 13 26.38 1.04 -9.09
CA MET A 13 25.69 1.59 -10.27
C MET A 13 25.65 3.13 -10.29
N ASN A 14 25.48 3.77 -9.13
CA ASN A 14 25.44 5.23 -9.03
C ASN A 14 26.78 5.90 -9.40
N GLY A 15 27.90 5.16 -9.39
CA GLY A 15 29.22 5.66 -9.80
C GLY A 15 29.83 6.77 -8.91
N ARG A 16 29.11 7.24 -7.89
CA ARG A 16 29.53 8.35 -7.01
C ARG A 16 30.67 7.96 -6.05
N LYS A 17 30.93 6.67 -5.87
CA LYS A 17 32.00 6.14 -5.03
C LYS A 17 32.75 5.06 -5.80
N HIS A 18 34.06 5.21 -5.93
CA HIS A 18 34.93 4.17 -6.46
C HIS A 18 35.33 3.25 -5.30
N LEU A 19 34.67 2.08 -5.23
CA LEU A 19 34.97 1.06 -4.24
C LEU A 19 35.93 0.02 -4.83
N THR A 20 36.88 -0.45 -4.03
CA THR A 20 37.75 -1.57 -4.43
C THR A 20 36.96 -2.89 -4.43
N LYS A 21 37.48 -3.94 -5.08
CA LYS A 21 36.83 -5.27 -5.08
C LYS A 21 36.62 -5.80 -3.65
N ALA A 22 37.64 -5.67 -2.80
CA ALA A 22 37.60 -6.10 -1.41
C ALA A 22 36.56 -5.31 -0.59
N GLU A 23 36.42 -4.01 -0.84
CA GLU A 23 35.39 -3.18 -0.20
C GLU A 23 33.97 -3.57 -0.63
N ILE A 24 33.77 -3.89 -1.91
CA ILE A 24 32.47 -4.36 -2.40
C ILE A 24 32.10 -5.69 -1.73
N GLU A 25 33.03 -6.63 -1.61
CA GLU A 25 32.80 -7.91 -0.94
C GLU A 25 32.50 -7.74 0.54
N ALA A 26 33.29 -6.94 1.26
CA ALA A 26 33.03 -6.62 2.67
C ALA A 26 31.65 -5.98 2.88
N ARG A 27 31.22 -5.09 1.96
CA ARG A 27 29.89 -4.45 2.03
C ARG A 27 28.76 -5.43 1.75
N LYS A 28 28.92 -6.32 0.77
CA LYS A 28 27.94 -7.37 0.44
C LYS A 28 27.78 -8.36 1.59
N ASN A 29 28.88 -8.79 2.20
CA ASN A 29 28.84 -9.70 3.35
C ASN A 29 28.22 -9.05 4.59
N ALA A 30 28.34 -7.74 4.73
CA ALA A 30 27.72 -6.97 5.80
C ALA A 30 26.30 -6.47 5.45
N GLU A 31 25.73 -6.88 4.30
CA GLU A 31 24.38 -6.51 3.87
C GLU A 31 23.38 -7.54 4.41
N VAL A 32 22.38 -7.06 5.16
CA VAL A 32 21.34 -7.92 5.72
C VAL A 32 20.35 -8.25 4.61
N VAL A 33 20.26 -9.53 4.25
CA VAL A 33 19.28 -10.05 3.30
C VAL A 33 18.24 -10.83 4.07
N ALA A 34 16.98 -10.40 3.99
CA ALA A 34 15.89 -11.10 4.65
C ALA A 34 15.57 -12.42 3.91
N PRO A 35 15.37 -13.54 4.62
CA PRO A 35 15.03 -14.81 4.00
C PRO A 35 13.61 -14.76 3.41
N ASN A 36 13.40 -15.45 2.30
CA ASN A 36 12.15 -15.47 1.54
C ASN A 36 11.61 -16.88 1.26
N ASP A 37 12.09 -17.88 2.01
CA ASP A 37 11.77 -19.31 1.88
C ASP A 37 10.40 -19.70 2.46
N LYS A 38 9.83 -18.88 3.37
CA LYS A 38 8.61 -19.16 4.14
C LYS A 38 7.53 -18.10 3.94
N VAL A 39 7.46 -17.49 2.76
CA VAL A 39 6.39 -16.54 2.43
C VAL A 39 5.06 -17.28 2.29
N LYS A 40 4.25 -17.21 3.35
CA LYS A 40 2.96 -17.91 3.47
C LYS A 40 1.90 -16.95 4.00
N PRO A 41 0.64 -17.12 3.58
CA PRO A 41 -0.43 -16.26 4.08
C PRO A 41 -0.65 -16.48 5.58
N PRO A 42 -0.81 -15.40 6.36
CA PRO A 42 -1.16 -15.50 7.77
C PRO A 42 -2.48 -16.25 8.02
N SER A 43 -2.60 -16.84 9.22
CA SER A 43 -3.73 -17.69 9.60
C SER A 43 -5.07 -16.95 9.62
N TYR A 44 -5.06 -15.68 10.01
CA TYR A 44 -6.23 -14.81 10.15
C TYR A 44 -6.86 -14.38 8.82
N LEU A 45 -6.22 -14.65 7.67
CA LEU A 45 -6.80 -14.34 6.37
C LEU A 45 -7.95 -15.29 6.00
N THR A 46 -8.97 -14.76 5.35
CA THR A 46 -10.07 -15.57 4.77
C THR A 46 -9.55 -16.48 3.65
N PRO A 47 -10.28 -17.55 3.27
CA PRO A 47 -9.86 -18.43 2.18
C PRO A 47 -9.60 -17.68 0.86
N GLU A 48 -10.40 -16.68 0.54
CA GLU A 48 -10.24 -15.86 -0.65
C GLU A 48 -9.00 -14.96 -0.56
N GLN A 49 -8.80 -14.30 0.58
CA GLN A 49 -7.60 -13.50 0.84
C GLN A 49 -6.33 -14.36 0.76
N LYS A 50 -6.35 -15.59 1.28
CA LYS A 50 -5.25 -16.55 1.15
C LYS A 50 -4.94 -16.89 -0.30
N LYS A 51 -5.96 -16.99 -1.18
CA LYS A 51 -5.75 -17.21 -2.62
C LYS A 51 -5.10 -15.97 -3.26
N LYS A 52 -5.63 -14.76 -3.00
CA LYS A 52 -5.07 -13.49 -3.48
C LYS A 52 -3.61 -13.29 -3.02
N PHE A 53 -3.34 -13.56 -1.74
CA PHE A 53 -2.00 -13.51 -1.15
C PHE A 53 -1.02 -14.38 -1.91
N ARG A 54 -1.33 -15.67 -2.11
CA ARG A 54 -0.42 -16.58 -2.80
C ARG A 54 -0.12 -16.14 -4.23
N LYS A 55 -1.12 -15.61 -4.94
CA LYS A 55 -0.94 -15.09 -6.31
C LYS A 55 0.06 -13.93 -6.32
N ILE A 56 -0.17 -12.90 -5.49
CA ILE A 56 0.68 -11.71 -5.44
C ILE A 56 2.07 -12.05 -4.87
N ALA A 57 2.14 -12.84 -3.80
CA ALA A 57 3.39 -13.27 -3.21
C ALA A 57 4.27 -14.03 -4.20
N LYS A 58 3.68 -14.86 -5.09
CA LYS A 58 4.42 -15.54 -6.15
C LYS A 58 5.08 -14.54 -7.10
N GLU A 59 4.32 -13.58 -7.61
CA GLU A 59 4.84 -12.53 -8.50
C GLU A 59 5.94 -11.69 -7.83
N LEU A 60 5.76 -11.35 -6.55
CA LEU A 60 6.75 -10.58 -5.78
C LEU A 60 8.02 -11.39 -5.44
N LEU A 61 7.90 -12.69 -5.24
CA LEU A 61 9.05 -13.59 -5.02
C LEU A 61 9.92 -13.72 -6.28
N GLU A 62 9.31 -13.80 -7.46
CA GLU A 62 10.03 -13.88 -8.75
C GLU A 62 10.98 -12.68 -8.94
N ILE A 63 10.60 -11.51 -8.45
CA ILE A 63 11.39 -10.28 -8.50
C ILE A 63 12.12 -9.95 -7.18
N LYS A 64 12.14 -10.89 -6.23
CA LYS A 64 12.82 -10.77 -4.92
C LYS A 64 12.44 -9.51 -4.12
N LEU A 65 11.17 -9.09 -4.18
CA LEU A 65 10.66 -7.92 -3.47
C LEU A 65 9.89 -8.22 -2.19
N ILE A 66 9.79 -9.49 -1.81
CA ILE A 66 9.11 -9.91 -0.59
C ILE A 66 9.96 -10.94 0.15
N ALA A 67 10.00 -10.81 1.47
CA ALA A 67 10.63 -11.72 2.41
C ALA A 67 9.62 -12.24 3.44
N ASN A 68 10.07 -13.18 4.28
CA ASN A 68 9.25 -13.79 5.32
C ASN A 68 8.63 -12.75 6.27
N VAL A 69 9.39 -11.69 6.58
CA VAL A 69 8.98 -10.61 7.50
C VAL A 69 7.87 -9.74 6.94
N ASP A 70 7.65 -9.76 5.62
CA ASP A 70 6.69 -8.88 4.95
C ASP A 70 5.28 -9.51 4.83
N CYS A 71 5.10 -10.76 5.26
CA CYS A 71 3.84 -11.48 5.11
C CYS A 71 2.67 -10.72 5.75
N ASP A 72 2.85 -10.14 6.94
CA ASP A 72 1.80 -9.36 7.61
C ASP A 72 1.56 -8.00 6.94
N ALA A 73 2.58 -7.41 6.30
CA ALA A 73 2.39 -6.19 5.53
C ALA A 73 1.54 -6.45 4.27
N LEU A 74 1.82 -7.55 3.55
CA LEU A 74 1.02 -7.94 2.39
C LEU A 74 -0.40 -8.34 2.80
N ALA A 75 -0.56 -9.05 3.92
CA ALA A 75 -1.87 -9.41 4.46
C ALA A 75 -2.72 -8.17 4.80
N ARG A 76 -2.14 -7.17 5.46
CA ARG A 76 -2.82 -5.90 5.76
C ARG A 76 -3.24 -5.14 4.50
N LEU A 77 -2.40 -5.14 3.45
CA LEU A 77 -2.76 -4.56 2.15
C LEU A 77 -4.02 -5.24 1.57
N LEU A 78 -4.08 -6.58 1.58
CA LEU A 78 -5.22 -7.32 1.05
C LEU A 78 -6.51 -7.05 1.83
N ILE A 79 -6.41 -6.99 3.16
CA ILE A 79 -7.56 -6.65 4.02
C ILE A 79 -8.05 -5.24 3.69
N ALA A 80 -7.16 -4.26 3.56
CA ALA A 80 -7.53 -2.89 3.22
C ALA A 80 -8.20 -2.79 1.83
N GLN A 81 -7.74 -3.59 0.85
CA GLN A 81 -8.34 -3.66 -0.49
C GLN A 81 -9.75 -4.23 -0.45
N ASP A 82 -9.97 -5.32 0.28
CA ASP A 82 -11.30 -5.93 0.41
C ASP A 82 -12.26 -4.97 1.14
N GLN A 83 -11.82 -4.31 2.22
CA GLN A 83 -12.61 -3.29 2.93
C GLN A 83 -12.97 -2.11 2.02
N TYR A 84 -12.04 -1.65 1.19
CA TYR A 84 -12.31 -0.58 0.22
C TYR A 84 -13.43 -0.98 -0.74
N ILE A 85 -13.41 -2.21 -1.26
CA ILE A 85 -14.46 -2.73 -2.14
C ILE A 85 -15.81 -2.79 -1.43
N GLU A 86 -15.84 -3.33 -0.21
CA GLU A 86 -17.05 -3.44 0.60
C GLU A 86 -17.67 -2.06 0.91
N ILE A 87 -16.87 -1.10 1.38
CA ILE A 87 -17.34 0.27 1.66
C ILE A 87 -17.82 0.94 0.37
N THR A 88 -17.15 0.71 -0.75
CA THR A 88 -17.58 1.25 -2.05
C THR A 88 -18.96 0.73 -2.44
N GLN A 89 -19.27 -0.54 -2.15
CA GLN A 89 -20.59 -1.12 -2.39
C GLN A 89 -21.63 -0.47 -1.48
N GLN A 90 -21.32 -0.27 -0.19
CA GLN A 90 -22.22 0.41 0.75
C GLN A 90 -22.51 1.86 0.31
N ILE A 91 -21.49 2.64 -0.06
CA ILE A 91 -21.67 4.02 -0.58
C ILE A 91 -22.59 4.06 -1.81
N ARG A 92 -22.52 3.05 -2.69
CA ARG A 92 -23.39 2.97 -3.87
C ARG A 92 -24.85 2.67 -3.50
N ALA A 93 -25.08 1.94 -2.41
CA ALA A 93 -26.41 1.64 -1.91
C ALA A 93 -27.00 2.80 -1.09
N THR A 94 -26.17 3.61 -0.43
CA THR A 94 -26.63 4.76 0.37
C THR A 94 -26.89 6.00 -0.50
N PRO A 95 -28.07 6.65 -0.43
CA PRO A 95 -28.36 7.86 -1.20
C PRO A 95 -27.47 9.05 -0.78
N LEU A 96 -27.22 9.98 -1.70
CA LEU A 96 -26.38 11.15 -1.43
C LEU A 96 -27.07 12.18 -0.54
N MET A 97 -28.36 12.36 -0.78
CA MET A 97 -29.21 13.27 -0.03
C MET A 97 -30.24 12.47 0.76
N GLU A 98 -30.69 13.04 1.87
CA GLU A 98 -31.84 12.58 2.63
C GLU A 98 -32.76 13.75 2.97
N ASP A 99 -34.06 13.47 3.02
CA ASP A 99 -35.06 14.44 3.41
C ASP A 99 -35.18 14.48 4.94
N VAL A 100 -34.94 15.65 5.53
CA VAL A 100 -35.05 15.86 6.97
C VAL A 100 -36.22 16.80 7.27
N PRO A 101 -37.06 16.51 8.27
CA PRO A 101 -38.19 17.36 8.64
C PRO A 101 -37.72 18.74 9.11
N VAL A 102 -38.38 19.79 8.62
CA VAL A 102 -38.17 21.17 9.06
C VAL A 102 -39.29 21.52 10.04
N TYR A 103 -38.91 22.04 11.21
CA TYR A 103 -39.84 22.46 12.26
C TYR A 103 -39.79 23.98 12.42
N GLU A 104 -40.96 24.60 12.45
CA GLU A 104 -41.12 26.02 12.80
C GLU A 104 -41.90 26.15 14.10
N THR A 105 -41.64 27.23 14.83
CA THR A 105 -42.42 27.57 16.03
C THR A 105 -43.64 28.37 15.60
N LYS A 106 -44.84 27.84 15.85
CA LYS A 106 -46.12 28.51 15.57
C LYS A 106 -46.90 28.67 16.88
N THR A 107 -47.64 29.77 16.99
CA THR A 107 -48.56 29.96 18.11
C THR A 107 -49.84 29.19 17.82
N ASN A 108 -50.24 28.32 18.73
CA ASN A 108 -51.49 27.59 18.64
C ASN A 108 -52.65 28.59 18.86
N PRO A 109 -53.57 28.75 17.89
CA PRO A 109 -54.67 29.71 18.01
C PRO A 109 -55.67 29.37 19.14
N ASP A 110 -55.74 28.11 19.57
CA ASP A 110 -56.70 27.66 20.59
C ASP A 110 -56.14 27.75 22.02
N THR A 111 -54.83 27.58 22.20
CA THR A 111 -54.17 27.58 23.53
C THR A 111 -53.30 28.81 23.78
N GLY A 112 -52.91 29.55 22.73
CA GLY A 112 -51.97 30.67 22.81
C GLY A 112 -50.51 30.25 23.06
N GLU A 113 -50.23 28.95 23.18
CA GLU A 113 -48.89 28.41 23.43
C GLU A 113 -48.06 28.30 22.15
N LYS A 114 -46.73 28.33 22.30
CA LYS A 114 -45.78 28.15 21.18
C LYS A 114 -45.48 26.67 21.00
N GLU A 115 -45.85 26.12 19.85
CA GLU A 115 -45.61 24.72 19.50
C GLU A 115 -44.64 24.58 18.33
N ARG A 116 -43.86 23.50 18.30
CA ARG A 116 -43.02 23.15 17.15
C ARG A 116 -43.86 22.32 16.18
N VAL A 117 -44.14 22.88 15.01
CA VAL A 117 -44.93 22.23 13.97
C VAL A 117 -44.00 21.88 12.81
N GLN A 118 -44.09 20.64 12.31
CA GLN A 118 -43.39 20.26 11.09
C GLN A 118 -44.04 20.97 9.89
N VAL A 119 -43.27 21.75 9.16
CA VAL A 119 -43.77 22.58 8.04
C VAL A 119 -43.35 22.06 6.66
N GLY A 120 -42.49 21.05 6.62
CA GLY A 120 -42.06 20.42 5.38
C GLY A 120 -40.83 19.55 5.58
N THR A 121 -40.16 19.26 4.46
CA THR A 121 -38.86 18.57 4.42
C THR A 121 -37.85 19.44 3.68
N ARG A 122 -36.57 19.25 4.00
CA ARG A 122 -35.46 19.78 3.21
C ARG A 122 -34.47 18.67 2.92
N GLN A 123 -33.88 18.71 1.72
CA GLN A 123 -32.78 17.82 1.40
C GLN A 123 -31.49 18.29 2.08
N VAL A 124 -30.83 17.36 2.75
CA VAL A 124 -29.48 17.54 3.30
C VAL A 124 -28.60 16.39 2.84
N VAL A 125 -27.29 16.56 2.94
CA VAL A 125 -26.33 15.47 2.67
C VAL A 125 -26.55 14.37 3.70
N ASN A 126 -26.64 13.13 3.22
CA ASN A 126 -26.78 11.97 4.08
C ASN A 126 -25.51 11.78 4.92
N GLY A 127 -25.64 11.91 6.24
CA GLY A 127 -24.51 11.84 7.17
C GLY A 127 -23.87 10.45 7.28
N GLU A 128 -24.63 9.38 7.00
CA GLU A 128 -24.08 8.02 6.91
C GLU A 128 -23.20 7.87 5.68
N ARG A 129 -23.65 8.37 4.52
CA ARG A 129 -22.84 8.34 3.29
C ARG A 129 -21.56 9.15 3.45
N GLU A 130 -21.62 10.32 4.10
CA GLU A 130 -20.42 11.11 4.41
C GLU A 130 -19.41 10.30 5.25
N ARG A 131 -19.87 9.63 6.30
CA ARG A 131 -19.01 8.76 7.13
C ARG A 131 -18.40 7.62 6.32
N LEU A 132 -19.17 6.96 5.48
CA LEU A 132 -18.68 5.89 4.61
C LEU A 132 -17.59 6.42 3.65
N MET A 133 -17.78 7.60 3.07
CA MET A 133 -16.77 8.24 2.20
C MET A 133 -15.47 8.55 2.96
N ILE A 134 -15.55 8.98 4.22
CA ILE A 134 -14.37 9.20 5.07
C ILE A 134 -13.61 7.89 5.31
N ILE A 135 -14.32 6.79 5.58
CA ILE A 135 -13.68 5.48 5.78
C ILE A 135 -13.07 4.99 4.46
N GLN A 136 -13.76 5.17 3.34
CA GLN A 136 -13.25 4.83 2.00
C GLN A 136 -11.92 5.54 1.70
N ASP A 137 -11.81 6.84 2.00
CA ASP A 137 -10.55 7.59 1.83
C ASP A 137 -9.42 7.03 2.70
N ARG A 138 -9.71 6.63 3.96
CA ARG A 138 -8.73 5.98 4.83
C ARG A 138 -8.26 4.64 4.27
N CYS A 139 -9.19 3.79 3.81
CA CYS A 139 -8.85 2.52 3.17
C CYS A 139 -8.02 2.74 1.91
N MET A 140 -8.35 3.75 1.09
CA MET A 140 -7.58 4.08 -0.11
C MET A 140 -6.15 4.50 0.22
N LYS A 141 -5.95 5.31 1.27
CA LYS A 141 -4.62 5.72 1.75
C LYS A 141 -3.81 4.52 2.23
N GLN A 142 -4.42 3.61 3.01
CA GLN A 142 -3.77 2.37 3.45
C GLN A 142 -3.39 1.47 2.26
N CYS A 143 -4.28 1.31 1.29
CA CYS A 143 -4.01 0.56 0.07
C CYS A 143 -2.84 1.16 -0.72
N ARG A 144 -2.82 2.49 -0.88
CA ARG A 144 -1.77 3.18 -1.61
C ARG A 144 -0.41 3.07 -0.90
N GLN A 145 -0.40 3.20 0.42
CA GLN A 145 0.80 3.03 1.24
C GLN A 145 1.37 1.61 1.05
N GLY A 146 0.56 0.58 1.33
CA GLY A 146 1.01 -0.81 1.20
C GLY A 146 1.41 -1.17 -0.23
N ALA A 147 0.66 -0.71 -1.24
CA ALA A 147 1.01 -0.93 -2.65
C ALA A 147 2.35 -0.27 -3.04
N SER A 148 2.67 0.88 -2.47
CA SER A 148 3.96 1.54 -2.71
C SER A 148 5.12 0.71 -2.15
N ASP A 149 4.97 0.14 -0.97
CA ASP A 149 6.01 -0.64 -0.28
C ASP A 149 6.37 -1.91 -1.07
N PHE A 150 5.39 -2.56 -1.68
CA PHE A 150 5.58 -3.77 -2.51
C PHE A 150 5.88 -3.49 -3.98
N GLY A 151 6.05 -2.24 -4.40
CA GLY A 151 6.31 -1.97 -5.80
C GLY A 151 5.10 -2.19 -6.71
N LEU A 152 3.87 -2.19 -6.20
CA LEU A 152 2.66 -2.48 -6.98
C LEU A 152 2.11 -1.23 -7.70
N THR A 153 2.64 -0.04 -7.45
CA THR A 153 2.31 1.18 -8.19
C THR A 153 3.28 1.42 -9.35
N VAL A 154 2.85 2.12 -10.40
CA VAL A 154 3.73 2.45 -11.55
C VAL A 154 4.96 3.23 -11.07
N SER A 155 4.76 4.25 -10.23
CA SER A 155 5.85 5.09 -9.73
C SER A 155 6.84 4.32 -8.85
N SER A 156 6.36 3.38 -8.02
CA SER A 156 7.25 2.53 -7.22
C SER A 156 8.05 1.57 -8.11
N ARG A 157 7.43 1.00 -9.16
CA ARG A 157 8.15 0.15 -10.13
C ARG A 157 9.27 0.88 -10.84
N CYS A 158 9.06 2.13 -11.24
CA CYS A 158 10.13 2.92 -11.88
C CYS A 158 11.33 3.19 -10.95
N ARG A 159 11.16 3.08 -9.63
CA ARG A 159 12.25 3.22 -8.64
C ARG A 159 12.96 1.90 -8.35
N LEU A 160 12.37 0.78 -8.73
CA LEU A 160 12.96 -0.55 -8.55
C LEU A 160 14.04 -0.75 -9.60
N VAL A 161 15.25 -0.31 -9.27
CA VAL A 161 16.45 -0.67 -10.01
C VAL A 161 16.83 -2.08 -9.61
N VAL A 162 16.42 -3.08 -10.39
CA VAL A 162 16.94 -4.44 -10.27
C VAL A 162 18.39 -4.41 -10.75
N PRO A 163 19.39 -4.67 -9.88
CA PRO A 163 20.76 -4.81 -10.34
C PRO A 163 20.82 -5.93 -11.36
N LYS A 164 21.24 -5.60 -12.59
CA LYS A 164 21.50 -6.63 -13.59
C LYS A 164 22.59 -7.55 -13.02
N PRO A 165 22.49 -8.88 -13.19
CA PRO A 165 23.58 -9.78 -12.84
C PRO A 165 24.85 -9.25 -13.51
N GLN A 166 25.94 -9.15 -12.73
CA GLN A 166 27.22 -8.68 -13.25
C GLN A 166 27.54 -9.49 -14.51
N GLN A 167 27.53 -8.84 -15.67
CA GLN A 167 28.15 -9.43 -16.86
C GLN A 167 29.58 -9.77 -16.45
N GLN A 168 29.96 -11.04 -16.59
CA GLN A 168 31.33 -11.47 -16.34
C GLN A 168 32.23 -10.48 -17.06
N LYS A 169 33.12 -9.81 -16.31
CA LYS A 169 34.06 -8.87 -16.92
C LYS A 169 34.74 -9.60 -18.07
N PRO A 170 34.83 -9.01 -19.28
CA PRO A 170 35.49 -9.67 -20.39
C PRO A 170 36.87 -10.12 -19.92
N GLU A 171 37.15 -11.42 -20.05
CA GLU A 171 38.44 -11.98 -19.65
C GLU A 171 39.53 -11.17 -20.34
N ASN A 172 40.50 -10.72 -19.53
CA ASN A 172 41.59 -9.92 -20.05
C ASN A 172 42.37 -10.78 -21.03
N LYS A 173 42.33 -10.43 -22.33
CA LYS A 173 42.94 -11.22 -23.42
C LYS A 173 44.44 -11.44 -23.23
N PHE A 174 45.06 -10.69 -22.32
CA PHE A 174 46.48 -10.78 -21.97
C PHE A 174 46.78 -11.61 -20.71
N ALA A 175 45.78 -12.10 -19.98
CA ALA A 175 45.98 -12.96 -18.81
C ALA A 175 46.72 -14.27 -19.18
N LYS A 176 46.58 -14.72 -20.43
CA LYS A 176 47.31 -15.88 -20.98
C LYS A 176 48.81 -15.65 -21.26
N TYR A 177 49.29 -14.41 -21.15
CA TYR A 177 50.70 -14.05 -21.38
C TYR A 177 51.42 -13.61 -20.10
N ALA A 178 50.76 -13.68 -18.95
CA ALA A 178 51.39 -13.42 -17.66
C ALA A 178 52.00 -14.73 -17.12
N ASN A 179 53.14 -15.11 -17.68
CA ASN A 179 54.13 -16.00 -17.06
C ASN A 179 55.42 -15.20 -16.87
#